data_AF-A0A816HX54-F1
#
_entry.id   AF-A0A816HX54-F1
#
_cell.length_a   1.000
_cell.length_b   1.000
_cell.length_c   1.000
_cell.angle_alpha   90.00
_cell.angle_beta   90.00
_cell.angle_gamma   90.00
#
_symmetry.space_group_name_H-M   'P 1'
#
loop_
_entity.id
_entity.type
_entity.pdbx_description
1 polymer ?
#
loop_
_entity_poly.entity_id
_entity_poly.type
_entity_poly.pdbx_seq_one_letter_code
_entity_poly.pdbx_strand_id
1 'polypeptide(L)'
;YDKFRCMLTRQDQPQWFAKSLFAECSSLSSPTDGPEKIIISPVIPEEPVASCFFPSNLTGQWINTANVNARVLINATHIHEIAKVNNRGWLRETYYVCQQTSRSQYL
;
A
#
# COMPACT_ATOMS: atom_id res chain seq x y z
N TYR A 1 16.42 32.12 5.28
CA TYR A 1 16.26 31.53 3.94
C TYR A 1 16.33 30.03 4.10
N ASP A 2 15.20 29.34 3.95
CA ASP A 2 15.19 27.88 4.01
C ASP A 2 15.73 27.32 2.70
N LYS A 3 16.70 26.41 2.83
CA LYS A 3 17.31 25.70 1.71
C LYS A 3 16.73 24.30 1.67
N PHE A 4 15.86 24.04 0.70
CA PHE A 4 15.24 22.72 0.52
C PHE A 4 16.10 21.82 -0.37
N ARG A 5 16.18 20.54 -0.03
CA ARG A 5 16.81 19.52 -0.88
C ARG A 5 15.81 19.01 -1.90
N CYS A 6 16.29 18.64 -3.08
CA CYS A 6 15.46 18.16 -4.17
C CYS A 6 15.31 16.64 -4.10
N MET A 7 14.16 16.14 -4.56
CA MET A 7 13.91 14.70 -4.73
C MET A 7 13.44 14.43 -6.15
N LEU A 8 13.96 13.35 -6.75
CA LEU A 8 13.59 12.89 -8.09
C LEU A 8 13.11 11.44 -8.01
N THR A 9 11.96 11.16 -8.60
CA THR A 9 11.41 9.81 -8.75
C THR A 9 10.78 9.64 -10.12
N ARG A 10 10.50 8.40 -10.52
CA ARG A 10 9.71 8.13 -11.72
C ARG A 10 8.24 8.02 -11.33
N GLN A 11 7.35 8.52 -12.18
CA GLN A 11 5.90 8.35 -12.00
C GLN A 11 5.49 6.87 -11.97
N ASP A 12 6.15 6.01 -12.74
CA ASP A 12 5.90 4.57 -12.73
C ASP A 12 6.61 3.83 -11.60
N GLN A 13 7.38 4.53 -10.74
CA GLN A 13 8.16 3.96 -9.64
C GLN A 13 8.25 4.82 -8.36
N PRO A 14 7.13 5.16 -7.70
CA PRO A 14 7.08 6.14 -6.62
C PRO A 14 7.60 5.61 -5.27
N GLN A 15 8.36 4.51 -5.24
CA GLN A 15 8.99 3.98 -4.03
C GLN A 15 10.45 4.44 -3.90
N TRP A 16 11.14 4.60 -5.03
CA TRP A 16 12.56 4.94 -5.06
C TRP A 16 12.72 6.40 -5.41
N PHE A 17 13.45 7.11 -4.55
CA PHE A 17 13.75 8.52 -4.72
C PHE A 17 15.25 8.72 -4.68
N ALA A 18 15.75 9.54 -5.58
CA ALA A 18 17.05 10.15 -5.46
C ALA A 18 16.90 11.49 -4.74
N LYS A 19 17.72 11.74 -3.73
CA LYS A 19 17.75 13.01 -2.99
C LYS A 19 19.09 13.70 -3.18
N SER A 20 19.07 15.02 -3.34
CA SER A 20 20.29 15.83 -3.45
C SER A 20 21.00 15.98 -2.10
N LEU A 21 22.33 16.05 -2.12
CA LEU A 21 23.14 16.34 -0.92
C LEU A 21 22.93 17.78 -0.45
N PHE A 22 22.92 18.72 -1.40
CA PHE A 22 22.76 20.16 -1.18
C PHE A 22 21.46 20.67 -1.81
N ALA A 23 21.14 21.96 -1.62
CA ALA A 23 19.96 22.60 -2.19
C ALA A 23 20.14 22.93 -3.68
N GLU A 24 20.58 21.95 -4.46
CA GLU A 24 20.84 22.02 -5.89
C GLU A 24 20.20 20.80 -6.56
N CYS A 25 19.26 21.03 -7.47
CA CYS A 25 18.56 19.94 -8.16
C CYS A 25 19.31 19.44 -9.40
N SER A 26 20.23 20.23 -9.95
CA SER A 26 20.99 19.90 -11.16
C SER A 26 21.87 18.66 -11.01
N SER A 27 22.22 18.27 -9.79
CA SER A 27 22.98 17.05 -9.50
C SER A 27 22.16 15.77 -9.61
N LEU A 28 20.83 15.86 -9.81
CA LEU A 28 19.94 14.70 -9.92
C LEU A 28 19.59 14.43 -11.39
N SER A 29 20.26 13.48 -12.01
CA SER A 29 20.01 13.06 -13.40
C SER A 29 19.04 11.88 -13.51
N SER A 30 19.07 10.97 -12.54
CA SER A 30 18.23 9.77 -12.50
C SER A 30 17.85 9.41 -11.06
N PRO A 31 16.64 8.88 -10.84
CA PRO A 31 16.26 8.31 -9.54
C PRO A 31 17.13 7.14 -9.06
N THR A 32 17.90 6.51 -9.96
CA THR A 32 18.81 5.39 -9.59
C THR A 32 20.23 5.83 -9.27
N ASP A 33 20.66 6.98 -9.79
CA ASP A 33 22.06 7.41 -9.79
C ASP A 33 22.30 8.66 -8.92
N GLY A 34 21.28 9.05 -8.16
CA GLY A 34 21.40 10.14 -7.19
C GLY A 34 22.36 9.81 -6.03
N PRO A 35 22.89 10.84 -5.36
CA PRO A 35 23.87 10.67 -4.29
C PRO A 35 23.30 10.01 -3.04
N GLU A 36 22.03 10.27 -2.70
CA GLU A 36 21.31 9.56 -1.64
C GLU A 36 20.10 8.82 -2.25
N LYS A 37 19.96 7.52 -1.94
CA LYS A 37 18.79 6.71 -2.32
C LYS A 37 17.85 6.60 -1.13
N ILE A 38 16.61 7.00 -1.33
CA ILE A 38 15.53 6.87 -0.35
C ILE A 38 14.52 5.86 -0.87
N ILE A 39 14.14 4.93 -0.01
CA ILE A 39 13.06 3.97 -0.27
C ILE A 39 11.92 4.34 0.67
N ILE A 40 10.79 4.76 0.11
CA ILE A 40 9.59 5.07 0.87
C ILE A 40 8.68 3.85 0.83
N SER A 41 8.51 3.16 1.95
CA SER A 41 7.48 2.13 2.08
C SER A 41 6.17 2.76 2.55
N PRO A 42 5.03 2.46 1.91
CA PRO A 42 3.74 2.85 2.46
C PRO A 42 3.61 2.23 3.84
N VAL A 43 3.26 3.05 4.83
CA VAL A 43 2.86 2.57 6.15
C VAL A 43 1.38 2.25 6.07
N ILE A 44 0.99 1.07 6.54
CA ILE A 44 -0.41 0.72 6.71
C ILE A 44 -0.95 1.66 7.80
N PRO A 45 -1.86 2.61 7.48
CA PRO A 45 -2.52 3.38 8.52
C PRO A 45 -3.26 2.39 9.42
N GLU A 46 -3.15 2.58 10.74
CA GLU A 46 -3.76 1.81 11.84
C GLU A 46 -4.85 0.81 11.38
N GLU A 47 -4.65 -0.49 11.66
CA GLU A 47 -5.57 -1.55 11.22
C GLU A 47 -7.03 -1.16 11.55
N PRO A 48 -7.95 -1.16 10.57
CA PRO A 48 -9.28 -0.63 10.80
C PRO A 48 -10.00 -1.50 11.83
N VAL A 49 -10.67 -0.86 12.80
CA VAL A 49 -11.37 -1.59 13.86
C VAL A 49 -12.63 -2.27 13.30
N ALA A 50 -12.72 -3.58 13.50
CA ALA A 50 -13.88 -4.38 13.11
C ALA A 50 -15.08 -4.17 14.04
N SER A 51 -16.28 -4.08 13.47
CA SER A 51 -17.53 -4.00 14.25
C SER A 51 -18.40 -5.26 14.15
N CYS A 52 -17.98 -6.25 13.36
CA CYS A 52 -18.67 -7.54 13.24
C CYS A 52 -17.72 -8.71 12.94
N PHE A 53 -18.26 -9.92 12.94
CA PHE A 53 -17.56 -11.15 12.56
C PHE A 53 -18.09 -11.70 11.23
N PHE A 54 -17.19 -12.23 10.41
CA PHE A 54 -17.51 -13.03 9.24
C PHE A 54 -17.97 -14.44 9.64
N PRO A 55 -18.78 -15.11 8.81
CA PRO A 55 -19.10 -16.52 8.96
C PRO A 55 -17.84 -17.41 9.06
N SER A 56 -17.85 -18.39 9.97
CA SER A 56 -16.73 -19.31 10.20
C SER A 56 -16.25 -20.04 8.94
N ASN A 57 -17.18 -20.34 8.04
CA ASN A 57 -16.92 -21.10 6.81
C ASN A 57 -16.16 -20.29 5.73
N LEU A 58 -15.94 -18.99 5.96
CA LEU A 58 -15.18 -18.13 5.04
C LEU A 58 -13.73 -17.94 5.47
N THR A 59 -13.34 -18.40 6.65
CA THR A 59 -11.95 -18.27 7.12
C THR A 59 -11.00 -19.18 6.35
N GLY A 60 -9.76 -18.73 6.13
CA GLY A 60 -8.73 -19.49 5.44
C GLY A 60 -8.02 -18.72 4.34
N GLN A 61 -7.28 -19.44 3.49
CA GLN A 61 -6.59 -18.88 2.33
C GLN A 61 -7.44 -19.08 1.07
N TRP A 62 -7.65 -18.00 0.35
CA TRP A 62 -8.49 -17.92 -0.84
C TRP A 62 -7.71 -17.39 -2.05
N ILE A 63 -8.23 -17.69 -3.24
CA ILE A 63 -7.74 -17.17 -4.51
C ILE A 63 -8.78 -16.19 -5.04
N ASN A 64 -8.35 -14.99 -5.42
CA ASN A 64 -9.23 -14.04 -6.08
C ASN A 64 -9.39 -14.44 -7.56
N THR A 65 -10.61 -14.77 -7.98
CA THR A 65 -10.88 -15.18 -9.37
C THR A 65 -10.73 -14.03 -10.37
N ALA A 66 -10.93 -12.78 -9.94
CA ALA A 66 -10.69 -11.59 -10.75
C ALA A 66 -9.21 -11.21 -10.83
N ASN A 67 -8.40 -11.64 -9.85
CA ASN A 67 -6.95 -11.43 -9.82
C ASN A 67 -6.24 -12.71 -9.36
N VAL A 68 -5.96 -13.60 -10.31
CA VAL A 68 -5.38 -14.92 -10.05
C VAL A 68 -3.97 -14.88 -9.42
N ASN A 69 -3.28 -13.75 -9.52
CA ASN A 69 -1.96 -13.55 -8.90
C ASN A 69 -2.07 -12.97 -7.48
N ALA A 70 -3.28 -12.69 -7.01
CA ALA A 70 -3.52 -12.21 -5.65
C ALA A 70 -3.79 -13.37 -4.70
N ARG A 71 -3.20 -13.27 -3.51
CA ARG A 71 -3.45 -14.17 -2.39
C ARG A 71 -4.37 -13.46 -1.40
N VAL A 72 -5.45 -14.11 -1.01
CA VAL A 72 -6.43 -13.57 -0.04
C VAL A 72 -6.40 -14.40 1.23
N LEU A 73 -6.30 -13.75 2.38
CA LEU A 73 -6.34 -14.37 3.70
C LEU A 73 -7.54 -13.82 4.45
N ILE A 74 -8.47 -14.70 4.81
CA ILE A 74 -9.68 -14.32 5.53
C ILE A 74 -9.58 -14.85 6.96
N ASN A 75 -9.66 -13.93 7.92
CA ASN A 75 -9.82 -14.22 9.34
C ASN A 75 -11.26 -13.91 9.77
N ALA A 76 -11.59 -14.07 11.05
CA ALA A 76 -12.93 -13.86 11.57
C ALA A 76 -13.44 -12.42 11.40
N THR A 77 -12.57 -11.43 11.24
CA THR A 77 -12.95 -10.00 11.19
C THR A 77 -12.32 -9.22 10.04
N HIS A 78 -11.29 -9.79 9.39
CA HIS A 78 -10.46 -9.12 8.39
C HIS A 78 -10.30 -9.98 7.14
N ILE A 79 -10.22 -9.33 5.99
CA ILE A 79 -9.78 -9.91 4.72
C ILE A 79 -8.53 -9.17 4.30
N HIS A 80 -7.42 -9.88 4.18
CA HIS A 80 -6.15 -9.34 3.72
C HIS A 80 -5.85 -9.87 2.32
N GLU A 81 -5.86 -8.98 1.34
CA GLU A 81 -5.52 -9.28 -0.05
C GLU A 81 -4.12 -8.76 -0.38
N ILE A 82 -3.25 -9.64 -0.87
CA ILE A 82 -1.89 -9.32 -1.32
C ILE A 82 -1.86 -9.56 -2.83
N ALA A 83 -1.81 -8.49 -3.61
CA ALA A 83 -1.85 -8.53 -5.07
C ALA A 83 -0.56 -8.02 -5.69
N LYS A 84 -0.06 -8.69 -6.74
CA LYS A 84 1.06 -8.18 -7.53
C LYS A 84 0.57 -7.13 -8.53
N VAL A 85 1.02 -5.87 -8.37
CA VAL A 85 0.59 -4.74 -9.21
C VAL A 85 1.27 -4.77 -10.58
N ASN A 86 2.52 -5.24 -10.65
CA ASN A 86 3.28 -5.30 -11.89
C ASN A 86 4.32 -6.44 -11.86
N ASN A 87 4.89 -6.76 -13.01
CA ASN A 87 5.93 -7.79 -13.13
C ASN A 87 7.22 -7.48 -12.34
N ARG A 88 7.41 -6.23 -11.90
CA ARG A 88 8.59 -5.75 -11.16
C ARG A 88 8.58 -6.10 -9.66
N GLY A 89 7.56 -6.84 -9.20
CA GLY A 89 7.53 -7.38 -7.83
C GLY A 89 6.78 -6.50 -6.82
N TRP A 90 6.05 -5.49 -7.29
CA TRP A 90 5.27 -4.64 -6.41
C TRP A 90 4.07 -5.37 -5.85
N LEU A 91 3.99 -5.42 -4.53
CA LEU A 91 2.85 -5.95 -3.80
C LEU A 91 1.98 -4.78 -3.33
N ARG A 92 0.69 -4.89 -3.61
CA ARG A 92 -0.35 -4.05 -3.03
C ARG A 92 -1.07 -4.90 -2.01
N GLU A 93 -0.99 -4.49 -0.76
CA GLU A 93 -1.78 -5.05 0.32
C GLU A 93 -3.07 -4.23 0.48
N THR A 94 -4.20 -4.91 0.58
CA THR A 94 -5.49 -4.28 0.82
C THR A 94 -6.18 -5.02 1.97
N TYR A 95 -6.57 -4.26 2.98
CA TYR A 95 -7.23 -4.77 4.17
C TYR A 95 -8.70 -4.34 4.14
N TYR A 96 -9.59 -5.33 4.19
CA TYR A 96 -11.03 -5.11 4.35
C TYR A 96 -11.44 -5.58 5.74
N VAL A 97 -12.41 -4.89 6.31
CA VAL A 97 -12.85 -5.10 7.69
C VAL A 97 -14.36 -5.22 7.71
N CYS A 98 -14.87 -6.15 8.52
CA CYS A 98 -16.30 -6.29 8.73
C CYS A 98 -16.86 -5.02 9.40
N GLN A 99 -17.78 -4.35 8.72
CA GLN A 99 -18.51 -3.20 9.24
C GLN A 99 -20.01 -3.48 9.27
N GLN A 100 -20.62 -3.43 10.45
CA GLN A 100 -22.06 -3.57 10.64
C GLN A 100 -22.72 -2.19 10.70
N THR A 101 -23.47 -1.84 9.66
CA THR A 101 -24.32 -0.65 9.69
C THR A 101 -25.61 -0.98 10.44
N SER A 102 -25.85 -0.37 11.59
CA SER A 102 -27.17 -0.38 12.21
C SER A 102 -28.13 0.44 11.35
N ARG A 103 -28.94 -0.20 10.51
CA ARG A 103 -30.12 0.48 9.97
C ARG A 103 -31.10 0.69 11.12
N SER A 104 -31.15 1.89 11.69
CA SER A 104 -32.32 2.35 12.45
C SER A 104 -33.40 2.73 11.42
N GLN A 105 -34.16 1.73 10.96
CA GLN A 105 -35.39 2.01 10.23
C GLN A 105 -36.42 2.52 11.25
N TYR A 106 -36.72 3.82 11.21
CA TYR A 106 -37.99 4.33 11.72
C TYR A 106 -39.05 4.01 10.65
N LEU A 107 -40.11 3.33 11.08
CA LEU A 107 -41.31 3.03 10.28
C LEU A 107 -41.97 4.30 9.75
#